data_AF-A0A914ALF4-F1
#
_entry.id   AF-A0A914ALF4-F1
#
_cell.length_a   1.000
_cell.length_b   1.000
_cell.length_c   1.000
_cell.angle_alpha   90.00
_cell.angle_beta   90.00
_cell.angle_gamma   90.00
#
_symmetry.space_group_name_H-M   'P 1'
#
loop_
_entity.id
_entity.type
_entity.pdbx_description
1 polymer ?
#
loop_
_entity_poly.entity_id
_entity_poly.type
_entity_poly.pdbx_seq_one_letter_code
_entity_poly.pdbx_strand_id
1 'polypeptide(L)'
;MIIKRRTTYFFFASLGAVVSLIFTGIAIVTSHWTYAQLQKNTTGLLDATFPLRDYLGNNPIAFDPDDPGAFLGLDYFGLFQGCKKFNYGFGAREWHCYKVFSEHANVYSVGYPIAVFVFLTIAIIFALVSTIFGLVNTLTVPIETIHGPMGLYLWNAIGAVGSLLAWLLYLILYLTQLTTNVLTTEDMAPPNNFRTTSVSFGYSYWLVLASFILFLLNLLFVFLAHLLQEPDLLKNKNKKGEVKTGKAGGNNNVGLGLMY
;
A
#
# COMPACT_ATOMS: atom_id res chain seq x y z
N MET A 1 -13.24 15.36 -33.03
CA MET A 1 -12.88 15.76 -31.65
C MET A 1 -13.04 14.63 -30.63
N ILE A 2 -14.16 13.88 -30.67
CA ILE A 2 -14.47 12.79 -29.72
C ILE A 2 -13.45 11.65 -29.73
N ILE A 3 -13.01 11.19 -30.91
CA ILE A 3 -12.00 10.12 -31.06
C ILE A 3 -10.66 10.52 -30.40
N LYS A 4 -10.20 11.76 -30.62
CA LYS A 4 -8.95 12.28 -30.03
C LYS A 4 -9.02 12.33 -28.49
N ARG A 5 -10.17 12.72 -27.93
CA ARG A 5 -10.41 12.73 -26.47
C ARG A 5 -10.43 11.32 -25.88
N ARG A 6 -11.00 10.33 -26.58
CA ARG A 6 -11.02 8.93 -26.16
C ARG A 6 -9.61 8.33 -26.03
N THR A 7 -8.77 8.52 -27.05
CA THR A 7 -7.37 8.05 -27.03
C THR A 7 -6.58 8.67 -25.88
N THR A 8 -6.87 9.93 -25.52
CA THR A 8 -6.25 10.58 -24.37
C THR A 8 -6.56 9.88 -23.04
N TYR A 9 -7.79 9.42 -22.81
CA TYR A 9 -8.12 8.70 -21.57
C TYR A 9 -7.45 7.32 -21.48
N PHE A 10 -7.37 6.58 -22.59
CA PHE A 10 -6.63 5.32 -22.62
C PHE A 10 -5.12 5.52 -22.40
N PHE A 11 -4.56 6.60 -22.94
CA PHE A 11 -3.18 6.97 -22.66
C PHE A 11 -2.94 7.20 -21.17
N PHE A 12 -3.78 8.01 -20.50
CA PHE A 12 -3.66 8.24 -19.06
C PHE A 12 -3.86 6.98 -18.22
N ALA A 13 -4.80 6.10 -18.60
CA ALA A 13 -4.97 4.81 -17.94
C ALA A 13 -3.74 3.90 -18.10
N SER A 14 -3.12 3.88 -19.30
CA SER A 14 -1.90 3.10 -19.54
C SER A 14 -0.71 3.64 -18.76
N LEU A 15 -0.58 4.97 -18.68
CA LEU A 15 0.45 5.64 -17.89
C LEU A 15 0.28 5.34 -16.40
N GLY A 16 -0.94 5.45 -15.87
CA GLY A 16 -1.24 5.11 -14.49
C GLY A 16 -0.89 3.64 -14.16
N ALA A 17 -1.18 2.70 -15.07
CA ALA A 17 -0.80 1.29 -14.90
C ALA A 17 0.73 1.08 -14.86
N VAL A 18 1.49 1.80 -15.70
CA VAL A 18 2.97 1.77 -15.65
C VAL A 18 3.49 2.29 -14.31
N VAL A 19 2.95 3.41 -13.82
CA VAL A 19 3.36 3.98 -12.54
C VAL A 19 3.01 3.05 -11.38
N SER A 20 1.83 2.42 -11.38
CA SER A 20 1.44 1.39 -10.42
C SER A 20 2.42 0.22 -10.40
N LEU A 21 2.85 -0.25 -11.58
CA LEU A 21 3.83 -1.33 -11.71
C LEU A 21 5.18 -0.94 -11.10
N ILE A 22 5.64 0.29 -11.34
CA ILE A 22 6.88 0.80 -10.74
C ILE A 22 6.75 0.91 -9.22
N PHE A 23 5.66 1.47 -8.71
CA PHE A 23 5.45 1.66 -7.26
C PHE A 23 5.40 0.33 -6.52
N THR A 24 4.65 -0.65 -7.04
CA THR A 24 4.56 -1.99 -6.45
C THR A 24 5.88 -2.75 -6.56
N GLY A 25 6.61 -2.63 -7.66
CA GLY A 25 7.94 -3.20 -7.82
C GLY A 25 8.96 -2.62 -6.83
N ILE A 26 9.00 -1.29 -6.69
CA ILE A 26 9.86 -0.61 -5.69
C ILE A 26 9.49 -1.11 -4.30
N ALA A 27 8.20 -1.10 -3.95
CA ALA A 27 7.75 -1.51 -2.63
C ALA A 27 8.21 -2.94 -2.28
N ILE A 28 8.19 -3.90 -3.21
CA ILE A 28 8.68 -5.27 -2.95
C ILE A 28 10.19 -5.29 -2.65
N VAL A 29 10.97 -4.54 -3.43
CA VAL A 29 12.44 -4.60 -3.40
C VAL A 29 13.02 -3.81 -2.24
N THR A 30 12.37 -2.72 -1.81
CA THR A 30 12.89 -1.83 -0.77
C THR A 30 12.63 -2.33 0.65
N SER A 31 13.59 -2.08 1.53
CA SER A 31 13.56 -2.47 2.95
C SER A 31 12.86 -1.45 3.86
N HIS A 32 11.95 -0.62 3.35
CA HIS A 32 11.39 0.51 4.11
C HIS A 32 9.86 0.45 4.16
N TRP A 33 9.34 -0.63 4.73
CA TRP A 33 7.91 -0.77 5.02
C TRP A 33 7.58 -0.33 6.44
N THR A 34 8.47 -0.66 7.37
CA THR A 34 8.38 -0.30 8.78
C THR A 34 9.67 0.36 9.23
N TYR A 35 9.52 1.37 10.08
CA TYR A 35 10.60 2.03 10.81
C TYR A 35 10.28 1.98 12.29
N ALA A 36 11.24 1.63 13.12
CA ALA A 36 11.10 1.53 14.55
C ALA A 36 12.24 2.26 15.26
N GLN A 37 11.88 2.99 16.30
CA GLN A 37 12.81 3.56 17.26
C GLN A 37 12.88 2.67 18.48
N LEU A 38 14.10 2.43 18.92
CA LEU A 38 14.42 1.52 20.01
C LEU A 38 15.13 2.27 21.11
N GLN A 39 14.97 1.78 22.33
CA GLN A 39 15.64 2.33 23.50
C GLN A 39 16.23 1.21 24.34
N LYS A 40 17.48 1.36 24.76
CA LYS A 40 18.10 0.45 25.72
C LYS A 40 17.53 0.71 27.12
N ASN A 41 17.10 -0.35 27.80
CA ASN A 41 16.77 -0.27 29.20
C ASN A 41 18.05 -0.22 30.04
N THR A 42 18.27 0.89 30.74
CA THR A 42 19.45 1.15 31.57
C THR A 42 19.16 1.09 33.07
N THR A 43 17.92 0.80 33.47
CA THR A 43 17.51 0.74 34.87
C THR A 43 18.31 -0.36 35.59
N GLY A 44 19.32 0.04 36.36
CA GLY A 44 20.19 -0.86 37.14
C GLY A 44 21.69 -0.79 36.79
N LEU A 45 22.09 -0.18 35.67
CA LEU A 45 23.50 -0.02 35.26
C LEU A 45 24.00 1.42 35.33
N LEU A 46 23.10 2.39 35.33
CA LEU A 46 23.42 3.82 35.42
C LEU A 46 22.54 4.41 36.51
N ASP A 47 23.16 4.94 37.56
CA ASP A 47 22.48 5.67 38.62
C ASP A 47 21.78 6.90 38.03
N ALA A 48 20.49 7.06 38.33
CA ALA A 48 19.67 8.17 37.82
C ALA A 48 20.15 9.55 38.34
N THR A 49 21.00 9.58 39.36
CA THR A 49 21.64 10.81 39.88
C THR A 49 22.87 11.24 39.07
N PHE A 50 23.39 10.36 38.20
CA PHE A 50 24.47 10.66 37.27
C PHE A 50 23.92 10.63 35.83
N PRO A 51 23.47 11.77 35.28
CA PRO A 51 23.08 11.84 33.87
C PRO A 51 24.34 11.74 33.00
N LEU A 52 24.81 10.50 32.77
CA LEU A 52 25.84 10.21 31.77
C LEU A 52 25.38 10.62 30.36
N ARG A 53 24.09 10.91 30.15
CA ARG A 53 23.57 11.53 28.92
C ARG A 53 24.20 12.90 28.64
N ASP A 54 24.50 13.67 29.69
CA ASP A 54 25.10 15.01 29.56
C ASP A 54 26.64 14.95 29.54
N TYR A 55 27.25 13.90 30.13
CA TYR A 55 28.70 13.71 30.20
C TYR A 55 29.29 12.83 29.08
N LEU A 56 28.49 11.96 28.45
CA LEU A 56 28.82 11.32 27.16
C LEU A 56 28.46 12.23 25.99
N GLY A 57 28.51 13.56 26.24
CA GLY A 57 28.23 14.59 25.27
C GLY A 57 28.91 14.26 23.96
N ASN A 58 28.15 14.39 22.86
CA ASN A 58 28.58 14.19 21.48
C ASN A 58 29.91 13.44 21.36
N ASN A 59 29.95 12.14 21.68
CA ASN A 59 31.12 11.33 21.37
C ASN A 59 31.48 11.69 19.92
N PRO A 60 32.63 12.33 19.62
CA PRO A 60 32.94 12.72 18.26
C PRO A 60 33.49 11.48 17.56
N ILE A 61 32.66 10.45 17.50
CA ILE A 61 32.71 9.51 16.40
C ILE A 61 32.19 10.34 15.22
N ALA A 62 32.88 10.26 14.07
CA ALA A 62 32.61 11.06 12.89
C ALA A 62 31.11 11.31 12.71
N PHE A 63 30.72 12.56 12.43
CA PHE A 63 29.31 12.94 12.23
C PHE A 63 28.63 11.89 11.35
N ASP A 64 27.83 11.06 12.01
CA ASP A 64 27.08 9.99 11.40
C ASP A 64 25.63 10.49 11.38
N PRO A 65 25.12 10.91 10.20
CA PRO A 65 23.77 11.43 10.09
C PRO A 65 22.72 10.40 10.52
N ASP A 66 23.10 9.11 10.60
CA ASP A 66 22.26 8.00 10.98
C ASP A 66 22.58 7.48 12.41
N ASP A 67 23.23 8.27 13.29
CA ASP A 67 23.38 7.90 14.71
C ASP A 67 22.05 8.13 15.46
N PRO A 68 21.41 7.08 16.01
CA PRO A 68 20.20 7.25 16.83
C PRO A 68 20.41 8.07 18.11
N GLY A 69 21.66 8.21 18.56
CA GLY A 69 22.00 8.80 19.86
C GLY A 69 22.26 7.74 20.94
N ALA A 70 22.89 8.15 22.04
CA ALA A 70 23.29 7.23 23.10
C ALA A 70 22.11 6.46 23.68
N PHE A 71 22.26 5.13 23.81
CA PHE A 71 21.23 4.22 24.34
C PHE A 71 19.95 4.13 23.49
N LEU A 72 20.01 4.58 22.24
CA LEU A 72 18.93 4.49 21.27
C LEU A 72 19.29 3.51 20.15
N GLY A 73 18.29 3.06 19.41
CA GLY A 73 18.48 2.19 18.26
C GLY A 73 17.47 2.48 17.17
N LEU A 74 17.83 2.14 15.95
CA LEU A 74 16.94 2.21 14.79
C LEU A 74 16.78 0.80 14.23
N ASP A 75 15.58 0.50 13.76
CA ASP A 75 15.32 -0.71 13.00
C ASP A 75 14.39 -0.37 11.84
N TYR A 76 14.76 -0.74 10.63
CA TYR A 76 13.90 -0.63 9.46
C TYR A 76 13.93 -1.91 8.66
N PHE A 77 12.77 -2.30 8.16
CA PHE A 77 12.66 -3.50 7.34
C PHE A 77 11.54 -3.42 6.31
N GLY A 78 11.72 -4.20 5.25
CA GLY A 78 10.71 -4.46 4.22
C GLY A 78 10.18 -5.88 4.31
N LEU A 79 9.72 -6.42 3.19
CA LEU A 79 9.15 -7.77 3.16
C LEU A 79 10.22 -8.87 3.32
N PHE A 80 11.45 -8.62 2.86
CA PHE A 80 12.49 -9.65 2.76
C PHE A 80 13.77 -9.34 3.54
N GLN A 81 14.09 -8.06 3.69
CA GLN A 81 15.36 -7.59 4.25
C GLN A 81 15.11 -6.38 5.15
N GLY A 82 15.93 -6.26 6.17
CA GLY A 82 15.94 -5.13 7.09
C GLY A 82 17.34 -4.87 7.62
N CYS A 83 17.51 -3.73 8.26
CA CYS A 83 18.73 -3.40 8.97
C CYS A 83 18.39 -2.71 10.28
N LYS A 84 19.12 -3.08 11.33
CA LYS A 84 19.02 -2.47 12.65
C LYS A 84 20.38 -1.94 13.09
N LYS A 85 20.37 -0.92 13.92
CA LYS A 85 21.56 -0.28 14.49
C LYS A 85 21.31 0.00 15.96
N PHE A 86 22.17 -0.54 16.82
CA PHE A 86 22.11 -0.31 18.25
C PHE A 86 23.23 0.64 18.69
N ASN A 87 22.87 1.65 19.48
CA ASN A 87 23.85 2.49 20.15
C ASN A 87 23.85 2.16 21.65
N TYR A 88 24.92 1.50 22.11
CA TYR A 88 25.08 1.10 23.50
C TYR A 88 25.59 2.23 24.41
N GLY A 89 25.77 3.45 23.88
CA GLY A 89 26.35 4.62 24.58
C GLY A 89 27.88 4.69 24.52
N PHE A 90 28.54 3.63 24.08
CA PHE A 90 30.00 3.51 23.96
C PHE A 90 30.36 2.74 22.69
N GLY A 91 31.56 2.98 22.14
CA GLY A 91 32.07 2.28 20.95
C GLY A 91 31.42 2.68 19.62
N ALA A 92 31.95 2.14 18.52
CA ALA A 92 31.40 2.32 17.17
C ALA A 92 30.05 1.60 17.03
N ARG A 93 29.17 2.12 16.15
CA ARG A 93 27.86 1.54 15.86
C ARG A 93 27.82 1.10 14.42
N GLU A 94 27.57 -0.17 14.19
CA GLU A 94 27.47 -0.73 12.84
C GLU A 94 26.03 -1.13 12.53
N TRP A 95 25.67 -1.02 11.26
CA TRP A 95 24.41 -1.54 10.74
C TRP A 95 24.50 -3.06 10.68
N HIS A 96 23.53 -3.73 11.31
CA HIS A 96 23.33 -5.16 11.18
C HIS A 96 22.13 -5.41 10.26
N CYS A 97 22.40 -5.84 9.03
CA CYS A 97 21.37 -6.19 8.07
C CYS A 97 21.04 -7.67 8.13
N TYR A 98 19.75 -7.98 8.06
CA TYR A 98 19.21 -9.31 8.30
C TYR A 98 18.13 -9.68 7.28
N LYS A 99 17.82 -10.98 7.19
CA LYS A 99 16.69 -11.48 6.41
C LYS A 99 15.45 -11.51 7.30
N VAL A 100 14.39 -10.85 6.86
CA VAL A 100 13.17 -10.64 7.66
C VAL A 100 12.53 -11.96 8.09
N PHE A 101 12.48 -12.95 7.21
CA PHE A 101 11.87 -14.23 7.54
C PHE A 101 12.64 -15.07 8.57
N SER A 102 13.96 -14.90 8.67
CA SER A 102 14.73 -15.58 9.72
C SER A 102 14.69 -14.79 11.03
N GLU A 103 14.85 -13.47 10.95
CA GLU A 103 14.88 -12.58 12.11
C GLU A 103 13.54 -12.56 12.84
N HIS A 104 12.44 -12.44 12.10
CA HIS A 104 11.12 -12.22 12.65
C HIS A 104 10.26 -13.48 12.75
N ALA A 105 10.83 -14.67 12.52
CA ALA A 105 10.13 -15.95 12.61
C ALA A 105 9.39 -16.15 13.94
N ASN A 106 9.98 -15.65 15.04
CA ASN A 106 9.43 -15.73 16.38
C ASN A 106 8.98 -14.36 16.94
N VAL A 107 8.96 -13.32 16.09
CA VAL A 107 8.56 -11.96 16.48
C VAL A 107 7.10 -11.71 16.10
N TYR A 108 6.72 -12.09 14.88
CA TYR A 108 5.36 -11.96 14.38
C TYR A 108 5.02 -13.10 13.40
N SER A 109 3.75 -13.25 13.05
CA SER A 109 3.32 -14.27 12.10
C SER A 109 3.80 -13.97 10.68
N VAL A 110 4.77 -14.75 10.20
CA VAL A 110 5.33 -14.65 8.84
C VAL A 110 4.32 -14.85 7.72
N GLY A 111 3.12 -15.37 8.03
CA GLY A 111 2.04 -15.52 7.06
C GLY A 111 1.58 -14.19 6.45
N TYR A 112 1.60 -13.10 7.22
CA TYR A 112 1.20 -11.78 6.74
C TYR A 112 2.10 -11.26 5.60
N PRO A 113 3.44 -11.10 5.77
CA PRO A 113 4.29 -10.63 4.68
C PRO A 113 4.31 -11.57 3.46
N ILE A 114 4.15 -12.88 3.66
CA ILE A 114 4.00 -13.84 2.54
C ILE A 114 2.73 -13.53 1.75
N ALA A 115 1.59 -13.36 2.41
CA ALA A 115 0.33 -13.02 1.75
C ALA A 115 0.41 -11.66 1.04
N VAL A 116 1.02 -10.65 1.68
CA VAL A 116 1.28 -9.34 1.07
C VAL A 116 2.07 -9.49 -0.23
N PHE A 117 3.17 -10.26 -0.21
CA PHE A 117 3.98 -10.50 -1.40
C PHE A 117 3.19 -11.19 -2.54
N VAL A 118 2.37 -12.19 -2.22
CA VAL A 118 1.52 -12.88 -3.21
C VAL A 118 0.54 -11.91 -3.86
N PHE A 119 -0.16 -11.11 -3.06
CA PHE A 119 -1.13 -10.13 -3.59
C PHE A 119 -0.47 -9.01 -4.39
N LEU A 120 0.72 -8.55 -4.01
CA LEU A 120 1.49 -7.60 -4.82
C LEU A 120 1.94 -8.20 -6.14
N THR A 121 2.35 -9.48 -6.15
CA THR A 121 2.74 -10.18 -7.39
C THR A 121 1.56 -10.28 -8.35
N ILE A 122 0.36 -10.60 -7.84
CA ILE A 122 -0.88 -10.57 -8.61
C ILE A 122 -1.11 -9.16 -9.16
N ALA A 123 -1.02 -8.12 -8.33
CA ALA A 123 -1.21 -6.74 -8.75
C ALA A 123 -0.23 -6.32 -9.86
N ILE A 124 1.05 -6.71 -9.77
CA ILE A 124 2.08 -6.43 -10.79
C ILE A 124 1.75 -7.11 -12.12
N ILE A 125 1.36 -8.39 -12.10
CA ILE A 125 1.00 -9.13 -13.31
C ILE A 125 -0.16 -8.42 -14.02
N PHE A 126 -1.21 -8.05 -13.29
CA PHE A 126 -2.36 -7.38 -13.88
C PHE A 126 -2.10 -5.91 -14.24
N ALA A 127 -1.19 -5.21 -13.55
CA ALA A 127 -0.68 -3.91 -14.00
C ALA A 127 0.00 -4.03 -15.36
N LEU A 128 0.87 -5.04 -15.54
CA LEU A 128 1.58 -5.28 -16.79
C LEU A 128 0.61 -5.59 -17.94
N VAL A 129 -0.36 -6.47 -17.69
CA VAL A 129 -1.42 -6.80 -18.67
C VAL A 129 -2.25 -5.56 -19.03
N SER A 130 -2.62 -4.75 -18.03
CA SER A 130 -3.31 -3.47 -18.21
C SER A 130 -2.50 -2.47 -19.04
N THR A 131 -1.19 -2.35 -18.79
CA THR A 131 -0.27 -1.51 -19.56
C THR A 131 -0.22 -1.94 -21.02
N ILE A 132 -0.02 -3.24 -21.29
CA ILE A 132 0.10 -3.76 -22.67
C ILE A 132 -1.19 -3.48 -23.44
N PHE A 133 -2.34 -3.88 -22.92
CA PHE A 133 -3.61 -3.66 -23.61
C PHE A 133 -4.00 -2.17 -23.66
N GLY A 134 -3.64 -1.38 -22.66
CA GLY A 134 -3.88 0.07 -22.64
C GLY A 134 -3.11 0.79 -23.75
N LEU A 135 -1.84 0.42 -23.93
CA LEU A 135 -0.99 0.93 -25.01
C LEU A 135 -1.50 0.50 -26.39
N VAL A 136 -1.88 -0.78 -26.55
CA VAL A 136 -2.49 -1.27 -27.80
C VAL A 136 -3.73 -0.44 -28.14
N ASN A 137 -4.65 -0.23 -27.19
CA ASN A 137 -5.85 0.57 -27.43
C ASN A 137 -5.59 2.07 -27.68
N THR A 138 -4.41 2.57 -27.30
CA THR A 138 -3.99 3.93 -27.59
C THR A 138 -3.42 4.04 -29.01
N LEU A 139 -2.68 3.03 -29.46
CA LEU A 139 -1.97 3.03 -30.74
C LEU A 139 -2.80 2.46 -31.91
N THR A 140 -3.73 1.55 -31.65
CA THR A 140 -4.56 0.90 -32.67
C THR A 140 -6.02 1.32 -32.59
N VAL A 141 -6.80 1.02 -33.63
CA VAL A 141 -8.26 1.13 -33.56
C VAL A 141 -8.75 0.18 -32.44
N PRO A 142 -9.54 0.67 -31.47
CA PRO A 142 -9.92 -0.12 -30.29
C PRO A 142 -10.72 -1.35 -30.71
N ILE A 143 -10.34 -2.51 -30.16
CA ILE A 143 -10.94 -3.81 -30.46
C ILE A 143 -11.99 -4.09 -29.37
N GLU A 144 -13.26 -4.25 -29.72
CA GLU A 144 -14.42 -4.26 -28.80
C GLU A 144 -14.52 -5.48 -27.83
N THR A 145 -13.50 -6.34 -27.74
CA THR A 145 -13.56 -7.62 -26.99
C THR A 145 -12.81 -7.55 -25.65
N ILE A 146 -12.32 -8.69 -25.12
CA ILE A 146 -11.45 -8.76 -23.92
C ILE A 146 -10.19 -7.89 -24.09
N HIS A 147 -9.80 -7.59 -25.33
CA HIS A 147 -8.68 -6.71 -25.65
C HIS A 147 -9.07 -5.21 -25.63
N GLY A 148 -10.34 -4.90 -25.39
CA GLY A 148 -10.92 -3.58 -25.39
C GLY A 148 -11.20 -3.00 -24.00
N PRO A 149 -12.15 -2.06 -23.89
CA PRO A 149 -12.47 -1.37 -22.63
C PRO A 149 -12.88 -2.32 -21.50
N MET A 150 -13.60 -3.40 -21.82
CA MET A 150 -14.05 -4.38 -20.83
C MET A 150 -12.88 -5.11 -20.16
N GLY A 151 -11.84 -5.48 -20.92
CA GLY A 151 -10.64 -6.08 -20.35
C GLY A 151 -9.88 -5.11 -19.47
N LEU A 152 -9.75 -3.85 -19.90
CA LEU A 152 -9.09 -2.82 -19.09
C LEU A 152 -9.77 -2.61 -17.74
N TYR A 153 -11.11 -2.70 -17.66
CA TYR A 153 -11.78 -2.72 -16.35
C TYR A 153 -11.38 -3.93 -15.52
N LEU A 154 -11.43 -5.13 -16.11
CA LEU A 154 -11.13 -6.37 -15.39
C LEU A 154 -9.70 -6.37 -14.84
N TRP A 155 -8.71 -6.03 -15.66
CA TRP A 155 -7.30 -6.04 -15.27
C TRP A 155 -6.98 -5.00 -14.20
N ASN A 156 -7.49 -3.77 -14.34
CA ASN A 156 -7.30 -2.74 -13.32
C ASN A 156 -8.08 -3.07 -12.03
N ALA A 157 -9.24 -3.73 -12.11
CA ALA A 157 -10.00 -4.14 -10.93
C ALA A 157 -9.26 -5.23 -10.14
N ILE A 158 -8.69 -6.24 -10.80
CA ILE A 158 -7.89 -7.27 -10.12
C ILE A 158 -6.64 -6.64 -9.51
N GLY A 159 -5.96 -5.74 -10.22
CA GLY A 159 -4.84 -4.97 -9.68
C GLY A 159 -5.21 -4.12 -8.45
N ALA A 160 -6.37 -3.46 -8.49
CA ALA A 160 -6.91 -2.70 -7.36
C ALA A 160 -7.17 -3.60 -6.15
N VAL A 161 -7.84 -4.73 -6.35
CA VAL A 161 -8.14 -5.66 -5.25
C VAL A 161 -6.86 -6.25 -4.67
N GLY A 162 -5.91 -6.68 -5.50
CA GLY A 162 -4.62 -7.20 -5.04
C GLY A 162 -3.82 -6.18 -4.23
N SER A 163 -3.68 -4.95 -4.74
CA SER A 163 -2.99 -3.88 -4.02
C SER A 163 -3.70 -3.47 -2.73
N LEU A 164 -5.03 -3.44 -2.71
CA LEU A 164 -5.83 -3.19 -1.51
C LEU A 164 -5.63 -4.26 -0.44
N LEU A 165 -5.69 -5.54 -0.82
CA LEU A 165 -5.50 -6.66 0.10
C LEU A 165 -4.09 -6.66 0.68
N ALA A 166 -3.07 -6.43 -0.16
CA ALA A 166 -1.68 -6.29 0.30
C ALA A 166 -1.54 -5.15 1.32
N TRP A 167 -2.10 -3.98 1.02
CA TRP A 167 -2.06 -2.82 1.92
C TRP A 167 -2.75 -3.09 3.26
N LEU A 168 -3.97 -3.66 3.22
CA LEU A 168 -4.74 -3.99 4.43
C LEU A 168 -4.09 -5.08 5.28
N LEU A 169 -3.54 -6.13 4.67
CA LEU A 169 -2.86 -7.20 5.40
C LEU A 169 -1.64 -6.68 6.15
N TYR A 170 -0.86 -5.78 5.53
CA TYR A 170 0.27 -5.15 6.21
C TYR A 170 -0.20 -4.19 7.32
N LEU A 171 -1.29 -3.45 7.11
CA LEU A 171 -1.90 -2.61 8.15
C LEU A 171 -2.36 -3.46 9.35
N ILE A 172 -2.97 -4.61 9.10
CA ILE A 172 -3.39 -5.55 10.16
C ILE A 172 -2.17 -6.06 10.92
N LEU A 173 -1.12 -6.53 10.21
CA LEU A 173 0.14 -6.94 10.83
C LEU A 173 0.72 -5.83 11.72
N TYR A 174 0.74 -4.60 11.20
CA TYR A 174 1.23 -3.44 11.92
C TYR A 174 0.45 -3.21 13.22
N LEU A 175 -0.87 -3.08 13.13
CA LEU A 175 -1.72 -2.73 14.28
C LEU A 175 -1.79 -3.82 15.34
N THR A 176 -1.66 -5.10 14.94
CA THR A 176 -1.85 -6.24 15.85
C THR A 176 -0.55 -6.77 16.45
N GLN A 177 0.59 -6.65 15.74
CA GLN A 177 1.84 -7.30 16.15
C GLN A 177 3.03 -6.35 16.16
N LEU A 178 3.21 -5.49 15.15
CA LEU A 178 4.42 -4.63 15.10
C LEU A 178 4.37 -3.46 16.08
N THR A 179 3.19 -2.95 16.43
CA THR A 179 3.04 -1.88 17.45
C THR A 179 3.48 -2.32 18.84
N THR A 180 3.46 -3.62 19.13
CA THR A 180 3.84 -4.14 20.44
C THR A 180 5.33 -4.43 20.51
N ASN A 181 5.89 -5.12 19.51
CA ASN A 181 7.30 -5.41 19.46
C ASN A 181 7.80 -5.76 18.04
N VAL A 182 8.98 -5.23 17.67
CA VAL A 182 9.69 -5.58 16.43
C VAL A 182 11.01 -6.34 16.68
N LEU A 183 11.44 -6.43 17.95
CA LEU A 183 12.72 -6.99 18.33
C LEU A 183 12.66 -8.48 18.63
N THR A 184 13.77 -9.17 18.38
CA THR A 184 13.95 -10.57 18.78
C THR A 184 14.12 -10.70 20.29
N THR A 185 13.95 -11.92 20.81
CA THR A 185 14.22 -12.22 22.22
C THR A 185 15.67 -11.97 22.61
N GLU A 186 16.62 -12.12 21.66
CA GLU A 186 18.04 -11.87 21.89
C GLU A 186 18.36 -10.37 22.00
N ASP A 187 17.66 -9.52 21.25
CA ASP A 187 17.80 -8.06 21.34
C ASP A 187 17.22 -7.51 22.65
N MET A 188 16.18 -8.17 23.16
CA MET A 188 15.51 -7.81 24.42
C MET A 188 16.23 -8.34 25.65
N ALA A 189 16.92 -9.47 25.55
CA ALA A 189 17.63 -10.09 26.65
C ALA A 189 18.98 -9.40 26.95
N PRO A 190 19.55 -9.61 28.15
CA PRO A 190 20.93 -9.22 28.44
C PRO A 190 21.93 -9.90 27.48
N PRO A 191 22.98 -9.20 27.00
CA PRO A 191 23.42 -7.87 27.40
C PRO A 191 22.78 -6.70 26.63
N ASN A 192 21.97 -6.98 25.60
CA ASN A 192 21.40 -5.97 24.70
C ASN A 192 20.39 -5.07 25.41
N ASN A 193 19.37 -5.66 26.03
CA ASN A 193 18.33 -4.96 26.80
C ASN A 193 17.61 -3.85 26.02
N PHE A 194 17.39 -3.99 24.70
CA PHE A 194 16.62 -3.02 23.92
C PHE A 194 15.13 -3.30 23.98
N ARG A 195 14.33 -2.24 23.86
CA ARG A 195 12.88 -2.30 23.71
C ARG A 195 12.41 -1.42 22.56
N THR A 196 11.29 -1.80 21.97
CA THR A 196 10.59 -1.00 20.96
C THR A 196 9.90 0.19 21.63
N THR A 197 10.17 1.41 21.17
CA THR A 197 9.60 2.65 21.72
C THR A 197 8.51 3.22 20.82
N SER A 198 8.80 3.32 19.52
CA SER A 198 7.84 3.80 18.53
C SER A 198 8.03 3.04 17.24
N VAL A 199 6.94 2.86 16.50
CA VAL A 199 6.93 2.20 15.20
C VAL A 199 6.10 3.07 14.26
N SER A 200 6.54 3.20 13.01
CA SER A 200 5.89 3.98 11.97
C SER A 200 6.00 3.31 10.61
N PHE A 201 5.12 3.69 9.69
CA PHE A 201 5.15 3.20 8.31
C PHE A 201 6.25 3.89 7.50
N GLY A 202 7.04 3.09 6.78
CA GLY A 202 7.98 3.57 5.78
C GLY A 202 7.31 3.86 4.43
N TYR A 203 8.06 4.44 3.50
CA TYR A 203 7.53 4.87 2.21
C TYR A 203 6.99 3.71 1.35
N SER A 204 7.53 2.50 1.50
CA SER A 204 7.14 1.33 0.68
C SER A 204 5.68 0.96 0.90
N TYR A 205 5.20 1.08 2.15
CA TYR A 205 3.79 0.90 2.50
C TYR A 205 2.88 1.91 1.78
N TRP A 206 3.29 3.17 1.74
CA TRP A 206 2.53 4.24 1.08
C TRP A 206 2.55 4.12 -0.44
N LEU A 207 3.62 3.58 -1.03
CA LEU A 207 3.68 3.29 -2.48
C LEU A 207 2.61 2.28 -2.90
N VAL A 208 2.31 1.27 -2.08
CA VAL A 208 1.24 0.31 -2.37
C VAL A 208 -0.13 0.98 -2.33
N LEU A 209 -0.38 1.84 -1.34
CA LEU A 209 -1.61 2.63 -1.29
C LEU A 209 -1.75 3.57 -2.50
N ALA A 210 -0.66 4.23 -2.90
CA ALA A 210 -0.62 5.05 -4.10
C ALA A 210 -0.93 4.22 -5.36
N SER A 211 -0.38 3.01 -5.46
CA SER A 211 -0.71 2.08 -6.56
C SER A 211 -2.18 1.70 -6.59
N PHE A 212 -2.80 1.44 -5.42
CA PHE A 212 -4.23 1.16 -5.33
C PHE A 212 -5.06 2.34 -5.86
N ILE A 213 -4.73 3.56 -5.44
CA ILE A 213 -5.40 4.78 -5.91
C ILE A 213 -5.22 4.95 -7.43
N LEU A 214 -4.03 4.67 -7.97
CA LEU A 214 -3.79 4.70 -9.41
C LEU A 214 -4.63 3.68 -10.18
N PHE A 215 -4.83 2.46 -9.66
CA PHE A 215 -5.76 1.51 -10.28
C PHE A 215 -7.21 2.04 -10.30
N LEU A 216 -7.66 2.71 -9.22
CA LEU A 216 -8.98 3.34 -9.21
C LEU A 216 -9.08 4.49 -10.23
N LEU A 217 -8.03 5.30 -10.37
CA LEU A 217 -7.97 6.35 -11.38
C LEU A 217 -7.97 5.76 -12.80
N ASN A 218 -7.29 4.65 -13.04
CA ASN A 218 -7.35 3.95 -14.32
C ASN A 218 -8.76 3.47 -14.63
N LEU A 219 -9.47 2.86 -13.66
CA LEU A 219 -10.87 2.47 -13.81
C LEU A 219 -11.76 3.68 -14.15
N LEU A 220 -11.53 4.82 -13.50
CA LEU A 220 -12.23 6.06 -13.80
C LEU A 220 -11.95 6.54 -15.22
N PHE A 221 -10.70 6.50 -15.69
CA PHE A 221 -10.36 6.91 -17.05
C PHE A 221 -10.96 5.98 -18.11
N VAL A 222 -10.95 4.67 -17.89
CA VAL A 222 -11.63 3.70 -18.77
C VAL A 222 -13.14 3.97 -18.78
N PHE A 223 -13.72 4.35 -17.64
CA PHE A 223 -15.12 4.77 -17.54
C PHE A 223 -15.45 6.03 -18.32
N LEU A 224 -14.63 7.07 -18.20
CA LEU A 224 -14.81 8.29 -18.99
C LEU A 224 -14.64 8.01 -20.50
N ALA A 225 -13.70 7.15 -20.89
CA ALA A 225 -13.50 6.74 -22.28
C ALA A 225 -14.75 6.03 -22.84
N HIS A 226 -15.35 5.14 -22.05
CA HIS A 226 -16.57 4.42 -22.43
C HIS A 226 -17.81 5.35 -22.48
N LEU A 227 -17.93 6.28 -21.54
CA LEU A 227 -19.03 7.26 -21.54
C LEU A 227 -19.00 8.17 -22.78
N LEU A 228 -17.81 8.50 -23.29
CA LEU A 228 -17.67 9.25 -24.54
C LEU A 228 -18.04 8.44 -25.79
N GLN A 229 -18.05 7.11 -25.70
CA GLN A 229 -18.49 6.23 -26.77
C GLN A 229 -20.01 6.13 -26.83
N GLU A 230 -20.68 6.07 -25.68
CA GLU A 230 -22.14 5.99 -25.58
C GLU A 230 -22.72 7.08 -24.65
N PRO A 231 -22.96 8.31 -25.13
CA PRO A 231 -23.53 9.38 -24.30
C PRO A 231 -24.95 9.07 -23.80
N ASP A 232 -25.62 8.08 -24.40
CA ASP A 232 -26.96 7.63 -24.02
C ASP A 232 -27.00 6.89 -22.68
N LEU A 233 -25.86 6.44 -22.12
CA LEU A 233 -25.80 5.75 -20.83
C LEU A 233 -26.28 6.63 -19.67
N LEU A 234 -25.95 7.94 -19.68
CA LEU A 234 -26.47 8.89 -18.67
C LEU A 234 -27.96 9.17 -18.89
N LYS A 235 -28.39 9.22 -20.15
CA LYS A 235 -29.78 9.48 -20.54
C LYS A 235 -30.70 8.32 -20.15
N ASN A 236 -30.23 7.08 -20.28
CA ASN A 236 -30.98 5.88 -19.93
C ASN A 236 -31.07 5.66 -18.41
N LYS A 237 -30.03 6.09 -17.66
CA LYS A 237 -30.05 6.12 -16.19
C LYS A 237 -31.06 7.13 -15.65
N ASN A 238 -31.15 8.32 -16.27
CA ASN A 238 -32.15 9.34 -15.93
C ASN A 238 -33.58 8.87 -16.28
N LYS A 239 -33.81 8.26 -17.46
CA LYS A 239 -35.10 7.63 -17.80
C LYS A 239 -35.51 6.53 -16.81
N LYS A 240 -34.57 5.68 -16.37
CA LYS A 240 -34.86 4.65 -15.33
C LYS A 240 -35.15 5.26 -13.95
N GLY A 241 -34.59 6.43 -13.64
CA GLY A 241 -34.92 7.20 -12.44
C GLY A 241 -36.34 7.78 -12.49
N GLU A 242 -36.69 8.45 -13.59
CA GLU A 242 -38.01 9.07 -13.82
C GLU A 242 -39.15 8.04 -13.89
N VAL A 243 -38.94 6.88 -14.51
CA VAL A 243 -39.96 5.81 -14.57
C VAL A 243 -40.24 5.19 -13.20
N LYS A 244 -39.26 5.22 -12.27
CA LYS A 244 -39.45 4.73 -10.89
C LYS A 244 -40.19 5.74 -10.01
N THR A 245 -39.99 7.05 -10.20
CA THR A 245 -40.78 8.09 -9.51
C THR A 245 -42.18 8.27 -10.10
N GLY A 246 -42.37 8.04 -11.40
CA GLY A 246 -43.69 8.12 -12.05
C GLY A 246 -44.66 6.97 -11.76
N LYS A 247 -44.18 5.80 -11.34
CA LYS A 247 -45.03 4.63 -11.02
C LYS A 247 -45.54 4.57 -9.56
N ALA A 248 -45.17 5.52 -8.71
CA ALA A 248 -45.63 5.58 -7.32
C ALA A 248 -46.89 6.47 -7.12
N GLY A 249 -47.48 7.04 -8.18
CA GLY A 249 -48.55 8.04 -8.08
C GLY A 249 -49.80 7.80 -8.94
N GLY A 250 -50.10 6.55 -9.35
CA GLY A 250 -51.21 6.24 -10.27
C GLY A 250 -52.41 5.56 -9.63
N ASN A 251 -53.35 6.37 -9.10
CA ASN A 251 -54.79 6.15 -8.89
C ASN A 251 -55.34 4.72 -8.59
N ASN A 252 -55.71 4.52 -7.33
CA ASN A 252 -56.80 3.64 -6.94
C ASN A 252 -58.13 4.35 -7.23
N ASN A 253 -58.91 3.90 -8.20
CA ASN A 253 -60.36 4.10 -8.24
C ASN A 253 -60.99 2.92 -9.00
N VAL A 254 -61.61 2.04 -8.23
CA VAL A 254 -62.29 0.82 -8.67
C VAL A 254 -63.67 1.24 -9.19
N GLY A 255 -63.87 1.24 -10.50
CA GLY A 255 -65.17 1.49 -11.13
C GLY A 255 -66.02 0.22 -11.09
N LEU A 256 -67.01 0.20 -10.21
CA LEU A 256 -68.02 -0.85 -10.06
C LEU A 256 -68.99 -0.79 -11.27
N GLY A 257 -68.89 -1.73 -12.20
CA GLY A 257 -69.82 -1.88 -13.33
C GLY A 257 -70.89 -2.93 -13.03
N LEU A 258 -72.11 -2.46 -12.78
CA LEU A 258 -73.34 -3.26 -12.61
C LEU A 258 -73.67 -4.06 -13.90
N MET A 259 -73.95 -5.35 -13.73
CA MET A 259 -74.62 -6.18 -14.74
C MET A 259 -76.14 -5.93 -14.67
N TYR A 260 -76.75 -5.62 -15.81
CA TYR A 260 -78.12 -6.00 -16.14
C TYR A 260 -78.07 -6.88 -17.39
#